data_AF-D0Z1X4-F1
#
_entry.id   AF-D0Z1X4-F1
#
_cell.length_a   1.000
_cell.length_b   1.000
_cell.length_c   1.000
_cell.angle_alpha   90.00
_cell.angle_beta   90.00
_cell.angle_gamma   90.00
#
_symmetry.space_group_name_H-M   'P 1'
#
loop_
_entity.id
_entity.type
_entity.pdbx_description
1 polymer ?
#
loop_
_entity_poly.entity_id
_entity_poly.type
_entity_poly.pdbx_seq_one_letter_code
_entity_poly.pdbx_strand_id
1 'polypeptide(L)'
;MDFVSDGQIVLNVVPRAVGNLELGNEAVSFNARFGGRPHSVIVPLYAVLAIYARENGAGTMFEPEPAYDAQLENGEGIFDTEDMVAPKATLSAVEEGELESVGDDDHPDDEPPKPRGRPTLRVVK
;
A
#
# COMPACT_ATOMS: atom_id res chain seq x y z
N MET A 1 1.90 23.21 -2.61
CA MET A 1 1.82 21.76 -2.28
C MET A 1 0.62 21.47 -1.34
N ASP A 2 -0.28 22.42 -1.14
CA ASP A 2 -1.18 22.50 0.02
C ASP A 2 -2.30 21.44 0.10
N PHE A 3 -2.37 20.53 -0.88
CA PHE A 3 -3.40 19.48 -0.97
C PHE A 3 -2.82 18.06 -0.85
N VAL A 4 -1.49 17.93 -0.70
CA VAL A 4 -0.79 16.66 -0.51
C VAL A 4 -0.50 16.48 0.97
N SER A 5 -0.74 15.28 1.50
CA SER A 5 -0.43 14.91 2.88
C SER A 5 0.29 13.57 2.86
N ASP A 6 1.44 13.50 3.51
CA ASP A 6 2.29 12.30 3.58
C ASP A 6 2.63 11.72 2.19
N GLY A 7 2.84 12.60 1.21
CA GLY A 7 3.11 12.21 -0.18
C GLY A 7 1.89 11.67 -0.93
N GLN A 8 0.69 11.75 -0.37
CA GLN A 8 -0.54 11.25 -0.96
C GLN A 8 -1.57 12.35 -1.17
N ILE A 9 -2.46 12.14 -2.14
CA ILE A 9 -3.58 13.02 -2.40
C ILE A 9 -4.84 12.20 -2.66
N VAL A 10 -5.95 12.60 -2.04
CA VAL A 10 -7.26 12.01 -2.28
C VAL A 10 -8.02 12.89 -3.27
N LEU A 11 -8.40 12.30 -4.40
CA LEU A 11 -9.06 13.01 -5.49
C LEU A 11 -10.53 12.60 -5.58
N ASN A 12 -11.42 13.58 -5.54
CA ASN A 12 -12.85 13.34 -5.70
C ASN A 12 -13.22 13.34 -7.19
N VAL A 13 -13.60 12.19 -7.73
CA VAL A 13 -13.89 12.00 -9.16
C VAL A 13 -15.38 11.89 -9.48
N VAL A 14 -16.28 12.30 -8.56
CA VAL A 14 -17.71 12.34 -8.87
C VAL A 14 -18.00 13.33 -10.01
N PRO A 15 -18.99 13.09 -10.89
CA PRO A 15 -19.23 13.93 -12.08
C PRO A 15 -19.44 15.43 -11.81
N ARG A 16 -19.87 15.80 -10.59
CA ARG A 16 -20.05 17.21 -10.18
C ARG A 16 -18.75 17.90 -9.73
N ALA A 17 -17.70 17.13 -9.40
CA ALA A 17 -16.44 17.64 -8.87
C ALA A 17 -15.38 17.82 -9.96
N VAL A 18 -15.51 17.07 -11.06
CA VAL A 18 -14.54 17.03 -12.16
C VAL A 18 -15.23 17.27 -13.51
N GLY A 19 -14.48 17.76 -14.48
CA GLY A 19 -14.92 17.90 -15.88
C GLY A 19 -13.96 17.20 -16.83
N ASN A 20 -14.49 16.64 -17.93
CA ASN A 20 -13.72 15.87 -18.91
C ASN A 20 -12.92 14.74 -18.24
N LEU A 21 -13.59 13.92 -17.42
CA LEU A 21 -12.97 12.74 -16.82
C LEU A 21 -12.73 11.68 -17.90
N GLU A 22 -11.48 11.30 -18.10
CA GLU A 22 -11.09 10.18 -18.94
C GLU A 22 -10.38 9.12 -18.09
N LEU A 23 -10.83 7.88 -18.21
CA LEU A 23 -10.24 6.71 -17.58
C LEU A 23 -9.52 5.91 -18.67
N GLY A 24 -8.25 6.26 -18.91
CA GLY A 24 -7.41 5.60 -19.91
C GLY A 24 -6.66 4.40 -19.35
N ASN A 25 -6.02 3.66 -20.26
CA ASN A 25 -5.19 2.50 -19.91
C ASN A 25 -3.80 2.88 -19.37
N GLU A 26 -3.36 4.14 -19.55
CA GLU A 26 -2.05 4.61 -19.10
C GLU A 26 -2.17 5.64 -17.98
N ALA A 27 -3.25 6.43 -18.00
CA ALA A 27 -3.51 7.48 -17.02
C ALA A 27 -5.01 7.78 -16.89
N VAL A 28 -5.36 8.34 -15.73
CA VAL A 28 -6.63 9.01 -15.46
C VAL A 28 -6.41 10.51 -15.62
N SER A 29 -7.22 11.18 -16.45
CA SER A 29 -7.14 12.62 -16.67
C SER A 29 -8.48 13.30 -16.36
N PHE A 30 -8.43 14.51 -15.82
CA PHE A 30 -9.62 15.34 -15.61
C PHE A 30 -9.27 16.79 -15.30
N ASN A 31 -10.27 17.66 -15.38
CA ASN A 31 -10.21 19.04 -14.90
C ASN A 31 -10.91 19.14 -13.55
N ALA A 32 -10.27 19.77 -12.57
CA ALA A 32 -10.83 20.00 -11.24
C ALA A 32 -10.50 21.41 -10.74
N ARG A 33 -11.04 21.76 -9.57
CA ARG A 33 -10.74 23.04 -8.92
C ARG A 33 -10.15 22.81 -7.55
N PHE A 34 -8.98 23.37 -7.30
CA PHE A 34 -8.31 23.34 -6.00
C PHE A 34 -8.28 24.76 -5.44
N GLY A 35 -8.87 24.98 -4.26
CA GLY A 35 -9.03 26.34 -3.71
C GLY A 35 -9.78 27.30 -4.66
N GLY A 36 -10.69 26.78 -5.49
CA GLY A 36 -11.45 27.56 -6.48
C GLY A 36 -10.73 27.83 -7.81
N ARG A 37 -9.42 27.56 -7.90
CA ARG A 37 -8.61 27.73 -9.13
C ARG A 37 -8.70 26.47 -9.99
N PRO A 38 -8.91 26.59 -11.32
CA PRO A 38 -8.96 25.44 -12.21
C PRO A 38 -7.58 24.80 -12.41
N HIS A 39 -7.53 23.47 -12.42
CA HIS A 39 -6.34 22.67 -12.70
C HIS A 39 -6.70 21.50 -13.63
N SER A 40 -5.81 21.20 -14.57
CA SER A 40 -5.80 19.93 -15.29
C SER A 40 -4.95 18.92 -14.52
N VAL A 41 -5.50 17.75 -14.26
CA VAL A 41 -4.88 16.69 -13.47
C VAL A 41 -4.70 15.47 -14.37
N ILE A 42 -3.50 14.88 -14.33
CA ILE A 42 -3.17 13.65 -15.02
C ILE A 42 -2.50 12.75 -13.99
N VAL A 43 -3.08 11.57 -13.76
CA VAL A 43 -2.60 10.59 -12.79
C VAL A 43 -2.25 9.31 -13.55
N PRO A 44 -0.96 8.97 -13.70
CA PRO A 44 -0.55 7.70 -14.26
C PRO A 44 -1.12 6.53 -13.43
N LEU A 45 -1.44 5.39 -14.07
CA LEU A 45 -2.06 4.27 -13.36
C LEU A 45 -1.20 3.74 -12.21
N TYR A 46 0.14 3.71 -12.37
CA TYR A 46 1.06 3.28 -11.31
C TYR A 46 1.01 4.16 -10.04
N ALA A 47 0.48 5.38 -10.13
CA ALA A 47 0.35 6.29 -8.99
C ALA A 47 -1.01 6.15 -8.27
N VAL A 48 -1.94 5.34 -8.79
CA VAL A 48 -3.26 5.13 -8.20
C VAL A 48 -3.21 4.00 -7.19
N LEU A 49 -3.27 4.32 -5.90
CA LEU A 49 -3.18 3.34 -4.82
C LEU A 49 -4.50 2.60 -4.57
N ALA A 50 -5.63 3.30 -4.65
CA ALA A 50 -6.94 2.74 -4.34
C ALA A 50 -8.07 3.55 -4.95
N ILE A 51 -9.25 2.93 -5.02
CA ILE A 51 -10.52 3.58 -5.30
C ILE A 51 -11.55 3.15 -4.27
N TYR A 52 -12.26 4.12 -3.69
CA TYR A 52 -13.26 3.87 -2.68
C TYR A 52 -14.39 4.89 -2.70
N ALA A 53 -15.56 4.45 -2.24
CA ALA A 53 -16.71 5.30 -2.01
C ALA A 53 -16.52 6.09 -0.72
N ARG A 54 -16.66 7.43 -0.79
CA ARG A 54 -16.54 8.30 0.38
C ARG A 54 -17.57 8.02 1.47
N GLU A 55 -18.74 7.48 1.11
CA GLU A 55 -19.89 7.37 2.01
C GLU A 55 -19.77 6.21 3.02
N ASN A 56 -19.19 5.10 2.60
CA ASN A 56 -19.09 3.89 3.41
C ASN A 56 -17.68 3.26 3.38
N GLY A 57 -16.73 3.87 2.69
CA GLY A 57 -15.36 3.37 2.55
C GLY A 57 -15.23 2.13 1.67
N ALA A 58 -16.31 1.65 1.05
CA ALA A 58 -16.28 0.46 0.21
C ALA A 58 -15.46 0.72 -1.05
N GLY A 59 -14.55 -0.18 -1.39
CA GLY A 59 -13.61 0.04 -2.48
C GLY A 59 -12.61 -1.11 -2.62
N THR A 60 -11.58 -0.86 -3.42
CA THR A 60 -10.43 -1.76 -3.56
C THR A 60 -9.14 -0.97 -3.48
N MET A 61 -8.14 -1.58 -2.85
CA MET A 61 -6.75 -1.17 -2.98
C MET A 61 -6.15 -1.94 -4.15
N PHE A 62 -5.30 -1.28 -4.93
CA PHE A 62 -4.57 -1.94 -6.02
C PHE A 62 -3.29 -2.55 -5.47
N GLU A 63 -2.98 -3.77 -5.90
CA GLU A 63 -1.69 -4.38 -5.59
C GLU A 63 -0.62 -3.87 -6.57
N PRO A 64 0.65 -3.78 -6.12
CA PRO A 64 1.75 -3.44 -7.02
C PRO A 64 1.83 -4.43 -8.19
N GLU A 65 1.92 -3.92 -9.41
CA GLU A 65 2.14 -4.74 -10.60
C GLU A 65 3.61 -4.67 -11.03
N PRO A 66 4.27 -5.82 -11.29
CA PRO A 66 5.68 -5.85 -11.70
C PRO A 66 5.99 -5.01 -12.96
N ALA A 67 5.00 -4.82 -13.82
CA ALA A 67 5.13 -3.97 -15.01
C ALA A 67 5.37 -2.50 -14.67
N TYR A 68 4.90 -2.03 -13.51
CA TYR A 68 5.05 -0.65 -13.06
C TYR A 68 6.25 -0.45 -12.12
N ASP A 69 6.73 -1.50 -11.44
CA ASP A 69 7.89 -1.42 -10.55
C ASP A 69 9.15 -0.95 -11.29
N ALA A 70 9.39 -1.49 -12.50
CA ALA A 70 10.51 -1.07 -13.33
C ALA A 70 10.41 0.41 -13.74
N GLN A 71 9.19 0.92 -13.94
CA GLN A 71 8.95 2.30 -14.34
C GLN A 71 9.17 3.29 -13.17
N LEU A 72 8.94 2.84 -11.94
CA LEU A 72 9.27 3.58 -10.72
C LEU A 72 10.78 3.60 -10.44
N GLU A 73 11.49 2.48 -10.65
CA GLU A 73 12.93 2.37 -10.43
C GLU A 73 13.77 3.14 -11.46
N ASN A 74 13.32 3.23 -12.71
CA ASN A 74 14.06 3.89 -13.78
C ASN A 74 14.08 5.43 -13.67
N GLY A 75 13.38 6.02 -12.70
CA GLY A 75 13.38 7.47 -12.49
C GLY A 75 12.81 8.28 -13.66
N GLU A 76 12.15 7.64 -14.63
CA GLU A 76 11.50 8.29 -15.77
C GLU A 76 10.12 8.87 -15.40
N GLY A 77 9.88 9.08 -14.09
CA GLY A 77 8.82 9.94 -13.60
C GLY A 77 9.22 11.39 -13.85
N ILE A 78 8.43 12.08 -14.67
CA ILE A 78 8.55 13.51 -15.05
C ILE A 78 8.47 14.49 -13.85
N PHE A 79 8.51 14.00 -12.62
CA PHE A 79 8.36 14.76 -11.39
C PHE A 79 9.53 14.44 -10.46
N ASP A 80 10.24 15.49 -10.06
CA ASP A 80 11.37 15.47 -9.16
C ASP A 80 10.93 14.87 -7.82
N THR A 81 11.21 13.57 -7.65
CA THR A 81 10.74 12.76 -6.50
C THR A 81 11.77 12.79 -5.37
N GLU A 82 12.67 13.79 -5.34
CA GLU A 82 13.72 13.89 -4.31
C GLU A 82 13.16 14.07 -2.88
N ASP A 83 11.87 14.40 -2.74
CA ASP A 83 11.19 14.58 -1.43
C ASP A 83 10.21 13.44 -1.07
N MET A 84 9.90 12.51 -1.98
CA MET A 84 8.94 11.42 -1.71
C MET A 84 9.69 10.10 -1.46
N VAL A 85 10.41 10.03 -0.35
CA VAL A 85 10.88 8.75 0.19
C VAL A 85 9.67 8.03 0.78
N ALA A 86 8.99 7.22 -0.03
CA ALA A 86 8.12 6.18 0.52
C ALA A 86 8.95 5.34 1.50
N PRO A 87 8.47 5.05 2.72
CA PRO A 87 9.22 4.22 3.63
C PRO A 87 9.32 2.85 2.96
N LYS A 88 10.54 2.49 2.53
CA LYS A 88 10.86 1.15 2.06
C LYS A 88 10.50 0.21 3.20
N ALA A 89 9.35 -0.47 3.08
CA ALA A 89 8.90 -1.49 4.01
C ALA A 89 9.98 -2.58 4.07
N THR A 90 10.90 -2.41 5.00
CA THR A 90 11.93 -3.37 5.32
C THR A 90 11.27 -4.37 6.24
N LEU A 91 10.70 -5.41 5.63
CA LEU A 91 10.34 -6.63 6.33
C LEU A 91 11.64 -7.25 6.85
N SER A 92 12.07 -6.82 8.04
CA SER A 92 13.16 -7.47 8.75
C SER A 92 12.63 -8.81 9.23
N ALA A 93 13.17 -9.89 8.68
CA ALA A 93 13.02 -11.21 9.26
C ALA A 93 13.57 -11.14 10.69
N VAL A 94 12.71 -11.40 11.67
CA VAL A 94 13.15 -11.59 13.05
C VAL A 94 14.02 -12.85 13.08
N GLU A 95 15.33 -12.67 13.15
CA GLU A 95 16.23 -13.71 13.63
C GLU A 95 15.80 -14.03 15.07
N GLU A 96 15.42 -15.29 15.28
CA GLU A 96 15.08 -15.83 16.60
C GLU A 96 16.33 -15.79 17.47
N GLY A 97 16.50 -14.68 18.18
CA GLY A 97 17.47 -14.54 19.25
C GLY A 97 17.12 -15.50 20.38
N GLU A 98 18.03 -16.46 20.59
CA GLU A 98 18.16 -17.26 21.80
C GLU A 98 17.98 -16.37 23.04
N LEU A 99 16.94 -16.61 23.82
CA LEU A 99 16.74 -15.98 25.11
C LEU A 99 17.07 -17.02 26.18
N GLU A 100 18.25 -16.84 26.78
CA GLU A 100 18.67 -17.52 28.00
C GLU A 100 17.63 -17.26 29.11
N SER A 101 17.09 -18.32 29.71
CA SER A 101 16.24 -18.23 30.89
C SER A 101 17.05 -18.49 32.16
N VAL A 102 17.14 -17.47 33.01
CA VAL A 102 17.60 -17.55 34.41
C VAL A 102 16.41 -17.98 35.28
N GLY A 103 16.65 -18.89 36.25
CA GLY A 103 15.68 -19.50 37.19
C GLY A 103 14.92 -18.51 38.10
N ASP A 104 13.98 -18.89 38.97
CA ASP A 104 13.78 -20.07 39.82
C ASP A 104 12.33 -20.06 40.40
N ASP A 105 11.94 -21.13 41.13
CA ASP A 105 10.83 -21.26 42.11
C ASP A 105 9.47 -21.92 41.70
N ASP A 106 9.40 -23.23 42.03
CA ASP A 106 8.40 -23.93 42.88
C ASP A 106 6.88 -23.91 42.57
N HIS A 107 6.39 -24.95 41.88
CA HIS A 107 5.28 -25.81 42.35
C HIS A 107 4.99 -26.99 41.37
N PRO A 108 4.62 -28.19 41.85
CA PRO A 108 4.38 -29.36 41.00
C PRO A 108 2.88 -29.54 40.75
N ASP A 109 2.42 -29.35 39.52
CA ASP A 109 1.18 -30.02 39.12
C ASP A 109 1.14 -30.29 37.61
N ASP A 110 0.50 -31.40 37.31
CA ASP A 110 0.64 -32.28 36.16
C ASP A 110 -0.15 -31.75 34.95
N GLU A 111 0.52 -31.38 33.85
CA GLU A 111 -0.17 -31.16 32.57
C GLU A 111 0.62 -31.76 31.38
N PRO A 112 0.03 -32.67 30.60
CA PRO A 112 0.74 -33.40 29.55
C PRO A 112 1.08 -32.52 28.33
N PRO A 113 2.23 -32.70 27.68
CA PRO A 113 2.66 -31.82 26.60
C PRO A 113 1.81 -32.00 25.33
N LYS A 114 1.35 -30.87 24.78
CA LYS A 114 0.56 -30.79 23.53
C LYS A 114 1.44 -31.11 22.31
N PRO A 115 1.02 -31.98 21.37
CA PRO A 115 1.86 -32.36 20.24
C PRO A 115 2.06 -31.19 19.26
N ARG A 116 3.32 -30.80 19.04
CA ARG A 116 3.72 -29.85 17.99
C ARG A 116 4.03 -30.60 16.69
N GLY A 117 3.19 -30.40 15.68
CA GLY A 117 3.46 -30.82 14.31
C GLY A 117 2.61 -29.99 13.34
N ARG A 118 3.24 -29.14 12.53
CA ARG A 118 2.54 -28.40 11.46
C ARG A 118 2.16 -29.40 10.35
N PRO A 119 0.94 -29.35 9.81
CA PRO A 119 0.52 -30.28 8.75
C PRO A 119 1.29 -30.01 7.46
N THR A 120 1.76 -31.07 6.80
CA THR A 120 2.40 -30.99 5.48
C THR A 120 1.57 -31.75 4.44
N LEU A 121 1.28 -31.10 3.31
CA LEU A 121 0.58 -31.71 2.16
C LEU A 121 1.57 -32.56 1.35
N ARG A 122 1.16 -33.78 0.96
CA ARG A 122 1.88 -34.61 -0.01
C ARG A 122 1.08 -34.70 -1.30
N VAL A 123 1.73 -34.39 -2.42
CA VAL A 123 1.17 -34.53 -3.77
C VAL A 123 1.22 -36.01 -4.16
N VAL A 124 0.07 -36.56 -4.54
CA VAL A 124 -0.06 -37.94 -5.07
C VAL A 124 -0.06 -37.86 -6.59
N LYS A 125 0.62 -38.81 -7.25
CA LYS A 125 0.70 -38.92 -8.70
C LYS A 125 -0.32 -39.91 -9.23
#